data_AF-A0A2V4EFE5-F1
#
_entry.id   AF-A0A2V4EFE5-F1
#
_cell.length_a   1.000
_cell.length_b   1.000
_cell.length_c   1.000
_cell.angle_alpha   90.00
_cell.angle_beta   90.00
_cell.angle_gamma   90.00
#
_symmetry.space_group_name_H-M   'P 1'
#
loop_
_entity.id
_entity.type
_entity.pdbx_description
1 polymer ?
#
loop_
_entity_poly.entity_id
_entity_poly.type
_entity_poly.pdbx_seq_one_letter_code
_entity_poly.pdbx_strand_id
1 'polypeptide(L)'
;MAIIKFIKSKLFVGLYLLIVLMPTAFSKSVSYSLPYGWSKIKDMSNIKAINKYCEYDFFADHTKREKRYFEKNCPFESSSDIAEPKEIQEDYSQVERKYLYQSDNFSLFLKEKPITDPDIDPYFNSPTTILFLEKEGQIVDELTIRWHHTHDFGFTDELSYFIDKQFNIWLINHGVTEEGYWLSLWAHYKIDPQKLKFEAITVKTSGEQINFPDNLVVFANADYDKNSVQQCLKEEFNNECHDGNIYTYYLNEIKKNTALLVKKSQAPKNAFSLFKKKLDRSCLTMPRFDYIKGDPFPYFNDLYSCEIEGLKQELIRIEKELAKK
;
A
#
# COMPACT_ATOMS: atom_id res chain seq x y z
N MET A 1 30.30 47.10 -62.29
CA MET A 1 29.02 46.38 -62.33
C MET A 1 29.14 45.09 -61.52
N ALA A 2 29.34 45.27 -60.21
CA ALA A 2 29.67 44.22 -59.27
C ALA A 2 28.87 44.48 -57.99
N ILE A 3 28.68 43.45 -57.17
CA ILE A 3 28.13 43.54 -55.80
C ILE A 3 26.59 43.52 -55.68
N ILE A 4 25.83 42.88 -56.57
CA ILE A 4 24.45 42.49 -56.21
C ILE A 4 24.10 41.12 -56.83
N LYS A 5 24.82 40.07 -56.45
CA LYS A 5 24.36 38.69 -56.75
C LYS A 5 24.79 37.60 -55.76
N PHE A 6 25.50 37.96 -54.69
CA PHE A 6 26.08 36.97 -53.76
C PHE A 6 25.44 36.90 -52.37
N ILE A 7 24.38 37.66 -52.10
CA ILE A 7 23.78 37.72 -50.74
C ILE A 7 22.52 36.83 -50.61
N LYS A 8 21.93 36.33 -51.71
CA LYS A 8 20.68 35.55 -51.62
C LYS A 8 20.84 34.03 -51.41
N SER A 9 22.04 33.46 -51.55
CA SER A 9 22.23 32.00 -51.49
C SER A 9 22.67 31.48 -50.11
N LYS A 10 23.39 32.27 -49.30
CA LYS A 10 23.86 31.81 -47.98
C LYS A 10 22.85 32.00 -46.84
N LEU A 11 21.89 32.93 -46.98
CA LEU A 11 20.85 33.13 -45.97
C LEU A 11 19.78 32.01 -45.99
N PHE A 12 19.53 31.39 -47.15
CA PHE A 12 18.55 30.30 -47.26
C PHE A 12 19.08 28.94 -46.77
N VAL A 13 20.37 28.67 -46.95
CA VAL A 13 21.00 27.43 -46.46
C VAL A 13 21.20 27.47 -44.94
N GLY A 14 21.50 28.66 -44.38
CA GLY A 14 21.58 28.86 -42.93
C GLY A 14 20.23 28.72 -42.21
N LEU A 15 19.13 29.15 -42.84
CA LEU A 15 17.79 29.04 -42.26
C LEU A 15 17.25 27.60 -42.30
N TYR A 16 17.57 26.83 -43.35
CA TYR A 16 17.19 25.41 -43.43
C TYR A 16 18.01 24.53 -42.49
N LEU A 17 19.30 24.82 -42.25
CA LEU A 17 20.11 24.10 -41.26
C LEU A 17 19.72 24.43 -39.81
N LEU A 18 19.11 25.59 -39.55
CA LEU A 18 18.55 25.93 -38.22
C LEU A 18 17.22 25.23 -37.92
N ILE A 19 16.49 24.77 -38.94
CA ILE A 19 15.23 24.02 -38.78
C ILE A 19 15.50 22.50 -38.68
N VAL A 20 16.59 22.00 -39.26
CA VAL A 20 16.95 20.56 -39.22
C VAL A 20 17.74 20.16 -37.96
N LEU A 21 18.26 21.12 -37.19
CA LEU A 21 19.03 20.88 -35.95
C LEU A 21 18.38 21.44 -34.68
N MET A 22 17.11 21.85 -34.74
CA MET A 22 16.32 21.95 -33.52
C MET A 22 15.82 20.53 -33.24
N PRO A 23 16.36 19.78 -32.24
CA PRO A 23 15.48 18.83 -31.61
C PRO A 23 14.32 19.70 -31.13
N THR A 24 13.16 19.56 -31.76
CA THR A 24 11.91 19.89 -31.09
C THR A 24 11.83 18.91 -29.93
N ALA A 25 12.62 19.17 -28.89
CA ALA A 25 12.32 18.81 -27.55
C ALA A 25 11.05 19.60 -27.26
N PHE A 26 9.92 19.06 -27.72
CA PHE A 26 8.66 19.25 -27.06
C PHE A 26 8.90 18.68 -25.65
N SER A 27 9.54 19.46 -24.78
CA SER A 27 9.53 19.17 -23.36
C SER A 27 8.06 19.05 -23.01
N LYS A 28 7.65 17.91 -22.44
CA LYS A 28 6.27 17.71 -22.02
C LYS A 28 5.87 18.93 -21.17
N SER A 29 4.71 19.52 -21.44
CA SER A 29 4.21 20.61 -20.60
C SER A 29 4.22 20.14 -19.15
N VAL A 30 4.89 20.88 -18.29
CA VAL A 30 5.06 20.45 -16.90
C VAL A 30 3.77 20.75 -16.14
N SER A 31 2.88 19.75 -16.07
CA SER A 31 1.66 19.81 -15.28
C SER A 31 1.95 19.33 -13.86
N TYR A 32 1.51 20.10 -12.86
CA TYR A 32 1.61 19.77 -11.44
C TYR A 32 0.26 20.00 -10.77
N SER A 33 -0.46 18.93 -10.46
CA SER A 33 -1.68 19.01 -9.65
C SER A 33 -1.49 18.50 -8.22
N LEU A 34 -0.24 18.33 -7.78
CA LEU A 34 0.09 17.84 -6.44
C LEU A 34 0.13 18.98 -5.40
N PRO A 35 -0.37 18.75 -4.17
CA PRO A 35 -0.92 17.50 -3.65
C PRO A 35 -2.29 17.17 -4.26
N TYR A 36 -2.60 15.88 -4.37
CA TYR A 36 -3.84 15.39 -4.99
C TYR A 36 -4.43 14.23 -4.19
N GLY A 37 -5.75 14.07 -4.25
CA GLY A 37 -6.49 13.04 -3.51
C GLY A 37 -7.33 13.63 -2.38
N TRP A 38 -7.52 12.87 -1.31
CA TRP A 38 -8.47 13.18 -0.25
C TRP A 38 -8.11 14.48 0.48
N SER A 39 -8.83 15.56 0.15
CA SER A 39 -8.53 16.94 0.53
C SER A 39 -8.72 17.25 2.03
N LYS A 40 -9.43 16.38 2.76
CA LYS A 40 -9.77 16.58 4.18
C LYS A 40 -8.60 16.28 5.12
N ILE A 41 -7.57 15.56 4.66
CA ILE A 41 -6.41 15.25 5.49
C ILE A 41 -5.30 16.27 5.21
N LYS A 42 -5.33 17.37 5.98
CA LYS A 42 -4.40 18.51 5.81
C LYS A 42 -2.96 18.18 6.24
N ASP A 43 -2.77 17.14 7.04
CA ASP A 43 -1.45 16.72 7.52
C ASP A 43 -1.40 15.21 7.83
N MET A 44 -0.83 14.45 6.89
CA MET A 44 -0.61 13.00 7.02
C MET A 44 0.59 12.63 7.89
N SER A 45 1.40 13.61 8.34
CA SER A 45 2.55 13.30 9.20
C SER A 45 2.15 12.80 10.59
N ASN A 46 0.90 13.04 11.01
CA ASN A 46 0.32 12.57 12.27
C ASN A 46 -0.57 11.33 12.13
N ILE A 47 -0.19 10.40 11.24
CA ILE A 47 -0.96 9.18 10.97
C ILE A 47 -1.19 8.31 12.22
N LYS A 48 -0.28 8.39 13.19
CA LYS A 48 -0.42 7.72 14.49
C LYS A 48 -1.61 8.22 15.30
N ALA A 49 -1.91 9.52 15.21
CA ALA A 49 -3.11 10.06 15.84
C ALA A 49 -4.36 9.66 15.05
N ILE A 50 -4.31 9.71 13.71
CA ILE A 50 -5.43 9.32 12.85
C ILE A 50 -5.88 7.88 13.17
N ASN A 51 -4.95 6.91 13.13
CA ASN A 51 -5.28 5.50 13.43
C ASN A 51 -5.73 5.23 14.87
N LYS A 52 -5.46 6.14 15.81
CA LYS A 52 -5.80 5.96 17.22
C LYS A 52 -7.15 6.58 17.59
N TYR A 53 -7.58 7.60 16.85
CA TYR A 53 -8.68 8.48 17.26
C TYR A 53 -9.80 8.57 16.23
N CYS A 54 -9.69 7.84 15.12
CA CYS A 54 -10.70 7.78 14.06
C CYS A 54 -11.44 6.45 13.99
N GLU A 55 -11.56 5.82 15.14
CA GLU A 55 -12.50 4.74 15.42
C GLU A 55 -13.60 5.33 16.32
N TYR A 56 -14.85 5.14 15.93
CA TYR A 56 -16.00 5.69 16.64
C TYR A 56 -17.06 4.63 16.81
N ASP A 57 -17.11 4.04 18.00
CA ASP A 57 -18.09 3.04 18.41
C ASP A 57 -19.42 3.72 18.79
N PHE A 58 -20.52 3.38 18.13
CA PHE A 58 -21.85 3.92 18.40
C PHE A 58 -22.43 3.49 19.74
N PHE A 59 -21.96 2.38 20.29
CA PHE A 59 -22.44 1.81 21.56
C PHE A 59 -21.65 2.30 22.77
N ALA A 60 -20.49 2.95 22.56
CA ALA A 60 -19.70 3.55 23.62
C ALA A 60 -20.19 4.96 24.03
N ASP A 61 -20.11 5.25 25.32
CA ASP A 61 -20.40 6.58 25.86
C ASP A 61 -19.22 7.55 25.57
N HIS A 62 -19.33 8.32 24.49
CA HIS A 62 -18.33 9.33 24.13
C HIS A 62 -18.58 10.68 24.82
N THR A 63 -17.53 11.22 25.43
CA THR A 63 -17.56 12.59 25.97
C THR A 63 -17.69 13.62 24.86
N LYS A 64 -18.21 14.83 25.20
CA LYS A 64 -18.25 15.97 24.26
C LYS A 64 -16.88 16.33 23.68
N ARG A 65 -15.80 16.06 24.42
CA ARG A 65 -14.44 16.32 23.97
C ARG A 65 -14.01 15.31 22.90
N GLU A 66 -14.32 14.03 23.10
CA GLU A 66 -14.02 12.97 22.13
C GLU A 66 -14.79 13.18 20.83
N LYS A 67 -16.10 13.48 20.89
CA LYS A 67 -16.91 13.78 19.71
C LYS A 67 -16.33 14.93 18.87
N ARG A 68 -16.03 16.07 19.51
CA ARG A 68 -15.39 17.21 18.80
C ARG A 68 -14.00 16.88 18.26
N TYR A 69 -13.27 15.99 18.92
CA TYR A 69 -11.97 15.57 18.45
C TYR A 69 -12.11 14.68 17.21
N PHE A 70 -13.04 13.74 17.21
CA PHE A 70 -13.38 12.91 16.05
C PHE A 70 -13.81 13.80 14.87
N GLU A 71 -14.83 14.65 15.03
CA GLU A 71 -15.32 15.56 13.99
C GLU A 71 -14.23 16.48 13.40
N LYS A 72 -13.27 16.90 14.24
CA LYS A 72 -12.20 17.81 13.81
C LYS A 72 -11.06 17.09 13.09
N ASN A 73 -10.70 15.88 13.52
CA ASN A 73 -9.47 15.21 13.10
C ASN A 73 -9.71 14.02 12.18
N CYS A 74 -10.94 13.51 12.13
CA CYS A 74 -11.29 12.36 11.32
C CYS A 74 -12.04 12.85 10.08
N PRO A 75 -11.53 12.55 8.88
CA PRO A 75 -12.03 13.08 7.61
C PRO A 75 -13.36 12.44 7.14
N PHE A 76 -14.15 11.87 8.04
CA PHE A 76 -15.49 11.41 7.72
C PHE A 76 -16.37 12.61 7.38
N GLU A 77 -17.28 12.44 6.43
CA GLU A 77 -18.41 13.35 6.32
C GLU A 77 -19.22 13.23 7.59
N SER A 78 -19.57 14.37 8.20
CA SER A 78 -20.57 14.36 9.26
C SER A 78 -21.77 13.57 8.74
N SER A 79 -22.31 12.67 9.56
CA SER A 79 -23.44 11.80 9.20
C SER A 79 -24.68 12.53 8.66
N SER A 80 -24.73 13.87 8.79
CA SER A 80 -25.72 14.75 8.16
C SER A 80 -25.55 14.96 6.65
N ASP A 81 -24.41 14.58 6.08
CA ASP A 81 -24.09 14.75 4.64
C ASP A 81 -24.12 13.43 3.86
N ILE A 82 -24.52 12.31 4.51
CA ILE A 82 -24.90 11.09 3.80
C ILE A 82 -26.22 11.41 3.10
N ALA A 83 -26.12 12.13 1.99
CA ALA A 83 -27.16 12.12 0.99
C ALA A 83 -27.41 10.65 0.68
N GLU A 84 -28.69 10.25 0.69
CA GLU A 84 -29.15 9.03 0.03
C GLU A 84 -28.32 8.85 -1.25
N PRO A 85 -27.85 7.63 -1.57
CA PRO A 85 -27.03 7.40 -2.76
C PRO A 85 -27.80 7.92 -3.96
N LYS A 86 -27.52 9.18 -4.33
CA LYS A 86 -28.01 9.77 -5.56
C LYS A 86 -27.34 8.93 -6.59
N GLU A 87 -28.13 8.11 -7.28
CA GLU A 87 -27.71 7.33 -8.44
C GLU A 87 -26.65 8.13 -9.18
N ILE A 88 -25.38 7.74 -8.99
CA ILE A 88 -24.27 8.30 -9.74
C ILE A 88 -24.41 7.62 -11.10
N GLN A 89 -25.37 8.08 -11.90
CA GLN A 89 -25.28 8.01 -13.34
C GLN A 89 -24.21 9.01 -13.77
N GLU A 90 -22.97 8.76 -13.35
CA GLU A 90 -21.82 9.29 -14.09
C GLU A 90 -21.73 8.43 -15.34
N ASP A 91 -21.96 9.09 -16.46
CA ASP A 91 -21.83 8.55 -17.80
C ASP A 91 -20.40 7.96 -17.94
N TYR A 92 -20.28 6.65 -17.78
CA TYR A 92 -19.01 5.88 -17.79
C TYR A 92 -18.33 5.82 -19.17
N SER A 93 -18.54 6.81 -20.01
CA SER A 93 -18.03 6.89 -21.37
C SER A 93 -16.90 7.93 -21.52
N GLN A 94 -15.73 7.65 -20.93
CA GLN A 94 -14.41 7.81 -21.59
C GLN A 94 -13.24 7.49 -20.64
N VAL A 95 -12.32 6.67 -21.14
CA VAL A 95 -11.08 6.21 -20.49
C VAL A 95 -10.03 7.32 -20.49
N GLU A 96 -10.30 8.44 -19.81
CA GLU A 96 -9.40 9.60 -19.83
C GLU A 96 -8.28 9.45 -18.80
N ARG A 97 -7.02 9.65 -19.23
CA ARG A 97 -5.87 9.68 -18.34
C ARG A 97 -5.84 11.04 -17.62
N LYS A 98 -5.95 11.04 -16.29
CA LYS A 98 -5.79 12.25 -15.49
C LYS A 98 -4.36 12.40 -15.00
N TYR A 99 -3.57 13.21 -15.69
CA TYR A 99 -2.17 13.46 -15.33
C TYR A 99 -2.06 14.30 -14.06
N LEU A 100 -1.32 13.79 -13.07
CA LEU A 100 -1.01 14.49 -11.81
C LEU A 100 0.37 15.17 -11.83
N TYR A 101 1.30 14.55 -12.54
CA TYR A 101 2.65 15.05 -12.76
C TYR A 101 3.14 14.63 -14.15
N GLN A 102 3.77 15.56 -14.87
CA GLN A 102 4.42 15.26 -16.15
C GLN A 102 5.76 15.99 -16.23
N SER A 103 6.81 15.25 -16.56
CA SER A 103 8.13 15.76 -16.86
C SER A 103 8.76 14.95 -17.99
N ASP A 104 9.97 15.36 -18.40
CA ASP A 104 10.78 14.59 -19.36
C ASP A 104 11.26 13.25 -18.77
N ASN A 105 11.33 13.13 -17.43
CA ASN A 105 11.83 11.92 -16.77
C ASN A 105 10.73 10.85 -16.61
N PHE A 106 9.57 11.26 -16.13
CA PHE A 106 8.41 10.38 -15.93
C PHE A 106 7.11 11.17 -15.88
N SER A 107 6.00 10.45 -16.05
CA SER A 107 4.64 10.94 -15.87
C SER A 107 3.94 10.10 -14.81
N LEU A 108 3.08 10.75 -14.02
CA LEU A 108 2.20 10.15 -13.04
C LEU A 108 0.77 10.48 -13.43
N PHE A 109 -0.08 9.48 -13.62
CA PHE A 109 -1.47 9.70 -13.97
C PHE A 109 -2.41 8.71 -13.32
N LEU A 110 -3.67 9.11 -13.21
CA LEU A 110 -4.77 8.27 -12.76
C LEU A 110 -5.54 7.74 -13.95
N LYS A 111 -6.03 6.53 -13.82
CA LYS A 111 -7.00 5.95 -14.72
C LYS A 111 -7.91 5.02 -13.94
N GLU A 112 -9.21 5.13 -14.22
CA GLU A 112 -10.20 4.21 -13.67
C GLU A 112 -10.21 2.92 -14.47
N LYS A 113 -10.22 1.79 -13.75
CA LYS A 113 -10.49 0.48 -14.32
C LYS A 113 -11.96 0.17 -14.06
N PRO A 114 -12.80 0.04 -15.11
CA PRO A 114 -14.20 -0.33 -14.94
C PRO A 114 -14.30 -1.72 -14.31
N ILE A 115 -15.45 -2.02 -13.71
CA ILE A 115 -15.78 -3.36 -13.24
C ILE A 115 -15.96 -4.23 -14.49
N THR A 116 -15.06 -5.19 -14.67
CA THR A 116 -15.05 -6.09 -15.85
C THR A 116 -15.67 -7.44 -15.57
N ASP A 117 -15.93 -7.76 -14.32
CA ASP A 117 -16.55 -9.02 -13.92
C ASP A 117 -18.07 -8.88 -13.97
N PRO A 118 -18.77 -9.63 -14.85
CA PRO A 118 -20.22 -9.55 -15.00
C PRO A 118 -20.99 -10.08 -13.79
N ASP A 119 -20.34 -10.86 -12.91
CA ASP A 119 -20.96 -11.41 -11.70
C ASP A 119 -20.85 -10.44 -10.50
N ILE A 120 -20.10 -9.34 -10.66
CA ILE A 120 -19.99 -8.28 -9.65
C ILE A 120 -21.10 -7.26 -9.89
N ASP A 121 -22.01 -7.14 -8.91
CA ASP A 121 -23.06 -6.15 -8.94
C ASP A 121 -22.45 -4.73 -8.80
N PRO A 122 -22.62 -3.84 -9.81
CA PRO A 122 -22.13 -2.48 -9.76
C PRO A 122 -22.87 -1.61 -8.74
N TYR A 123 -24.00 -2.05 -8.20
CA TYR A 123 -24.64 -1.40 -7.06
C TYR A 123 -23.75 -1.44 -5.81
N PHE A 124 -23.06 -2.56 -5.60
CA PHE A 124 -22.21 -2.79 -4.44
C PHE A 124 -20.74 -2.42 -4.68
N ASN A 125 -20.36 -2.08 -5.91
CA ASN A 125 -18.95 -1.90 -6.27
C ASN A 125 -18.77 -0.66 -7.14
N SER A 126 -17.72 0.11 -6.86
CA SER A 126 -17.32 1.23 -7.71
C SER A 126 -16.08 0.89 -8.57
N PRO A 127 -15.87 1.55 -9.71
CA PRO A 127 -14.63 1.43 -10.47
C PRO A 127 -13.39 1.72 -9.63
N THR A 128 -12.37 0.87 -9.80
CA THR A 128 -11.10 1.00 -9.09
C THR A 128 -10.24 2.08 -9.75
N THR A 129 -9.69 3.02 -8.97
CA THR A 129 -8.71 3.99 -9.50
C THR A 129 -7.29 3.46 -9.32
N ILE A 130 -6.54 3.44 -10.42
CA ILE A 130 -5.14 3.03 -10.46
C ILE A 130 -4.25 4.24 -10.73
N LEU A 131 -3.18 4.35 -9.95
CA LEU A 131 -2.07 5.27 -10.17
C LEU A 131 -1.03 4.60 -11.06
N PHE A 132 -0.74 5.22 -12.18
CA PHE A 132 0.23 4.73 -13.14
C PHE A 132 1.48 5.59 -13.14
N LEU A 133 2.63 4.91 -13.09
CA LEU A 133 3.92 5.50 -13.37
C LEU A 133 4.31 5.18 -14.82
N GLU A 134 4.61 6.21 -15.61
CA GLU A 134 4.94 6.09 -17.03
C GLU A 134 6.29 6.74 -17.34
N LYS A 135 7.10 6.07 -18.16
CA LYS A 135 8.30 6.63 -18.78
C LYS A 135 8.26 6.36 -20.27
N GLU A 136 8.55 7.38 -21.08
CA GLU A 136 8.63 7.27 -22.55
C GLU A 136 7.38 6.61 -23.18
N GLY A 137 6.20 6.86 -22.59
CA GLY A 137 4.92 6.29 -23.06
C GLY A 137 4.64 4.84 -22.62
N GLN A 138 5.56 4.22 -21.88
CA GLN A 138 5.39 2.89 -21.31
C GLN A 138 5.05 2.96 -19.83
N ILE A 139 4.04 2.18 -19.40
CA ILE A 139 3.73 1.99 -17.98
C ILE A 139 4.85 1.14 -17.38
N VAL A 140 5.50 1.65 -16.35
CA VAL A 140 6.61 0.98 -15.65
C VAL A 140 6.20 0.43 -14.29
N ASP A 141 5.17 1.01 -13.67
CA ASP A 141 4.59 0.51 -12.43
C ASP A 141 3.15 0.99 -12.27
N GLU A 142 2.34 0.27 -11.50
CA GLU A 142 0.96 0.64 -11.17
C GLU A 142 0.64 0.38 -9.69
N LEU A 143 -0.26 1.18 -9.12
CA LEU A 143 -0.71 1.03 -7.74
C LEU A 143 -2.22 1.28 -7.67
N THR A 144 -2.98 0.33 -7.12
CA THR A 144 -4.37 0.56 -6.75
C THR A 144 -4.44 1.53 -5.59
N ILE A 145 -5.11 2.65 -5.78
CA ILE A 145 -5.17 3.73 -4.78
C ILE A 145 -6.59 4.05 -4.31
N ARG A 146 -7.61 3.67 -5.09
CA ARG A 146 -9.01 3.83 -4.71
C ARG A 146 -9.79 2.57 -5.04
N TRP A 147 -10.61 2.14 -4.09
CA TRP A 147 -11.55 1.04 -4.20
C TRP A 147 -12.69 1.30 -3.23
N HIS A 148 -13.90 0.87 -3.56
CA HIS A 148 -15.07 1.01 -2.71
C HIS A 148 -15.98 -0.20 -2.92
N HIS A 149 -16.42 -0.74 -1.81
CA HIS A 149 -17.40 -1.80 -1.74
C HIS A 149 -18.48 -1.44 -0.72
N THR A 150 -19.73 -1.68 -1.07
CA THR A 150 -20.87 -1.60 -0.17
C THR A 150 -21.35 -3.03 0.10
N HIS A 151 -21.52 -3.40 1.36
CA HIS A 151 -22.09 -4.68 1.77
C HIS A 151 -23.62 -4.60 1.86
N ASP A 152 -24.23 -5.76 2.12
CA ASP A 152 -25.60 -5.81 2.59
C ASP A 152 -25.80 -4.87 3.79
N PHE A 153 -26.94 -4.20 3.86
CA PHE A 153 -27.29 -3.19 4.88
C PHE A 153 -26.59 -1.82 4.76
N GLY A 154 -25.82 -1.58 3.69
CA GLY A 154 -25.24 -0.26 3.41
C GLY A 154 -23.94 0.04 4.15
N PHE A 155 -23.31 -0.98 4.74
CA PHE A 155 -21.95 -0.88 5.30
C PHE A 155 -20.94 -0.73 4.18
N THR A 156 -19.84 -0.02 4.41
CA THR A 156 -18.85 0.25 3.36
C THR A 156 -17.45 -0.13 3.78
N ASP A 157 -16.67 -0.59 2.80
CA ASP A 157 -15.22 -0.71 2.87
C ASP A 157 -14.59 0.12 1.74
N GLU A 158 -13.70 1.02 2.10
CA GLU A 158 -13.16 2.02 1.18
C GLU A 158 -11.64 2.17 1.31
N LEU A 159 -10.98 2.06 0.17
CA LEU A 159 -9.61 2.50 0.00
C LEU A 159 -9.61 3.92 -0.59
N SER A 160 -8.98 4.85 0.12
CA SER A 160 -8.78 6.23 -0.30
C SER A 160 -7.31 6.61 -0.26
N TYR A 161 -6.95 7.74 -0.89
CA TYR A 161 -5.54 8.11 -1.06
C TYR A 161 -5.27 9.59 -0.92
N PHE A 162 -4.04 9.91 -0.55
CA PHE A 162 -3.45 11.25 -0.60
C PHE A 162 -2.03 11.17 -1.17
N ILE A 163 -1.71 12.08 -2.09
CA ILE A 163 -0.37 12.18 -2.71
C ILE A 163 0.16 13.59 -2.47
N ASP A 164 1.32 13.71 -1.81
CA ASP A 164 1.94 15.01 -1.56
C ASP A 164 2.84 15.49 -2.71
N LYS A 165 3.45 16.67 -2.53
CA LYS A 165 4.39 17.26 -3.49
C LYS A 165 5.74 16.54 -3.54
N GLN A 166 6.03 15.69 -2.56
CA GLN A 166 7.26 14.91 -2.45
C GLN A 166 7.06 13.46 -2.95
N PHE A 167 5.91 13.16 -3.56
CA PHE A 167 5.52 11.85 -4.06
C PHE A 167 5.42 10.76 -2.98
N ASN A 168 5.14 11.16 -1.74
CA ASN A 168 4.59 10.24 -0.76
C ASN A 168 3.13 9.97 -1.11
N ILE A 169 2.73 8.71 -0.98
CA ILE A 169 1.39 8.23 -1.28
C ILE A 169 0.91 7.50 -0.05
N TRP A 170 -0.14 8.01 0.59
CA TRP A 170 -0.79 7.36 1.72
C TRP A 170 -2.10 6.78 1.25
N LEU A 171 -2.29 5.50 1.57
CA LEU A 171 -3.50 4.74 1.29
C LEU A 171 -4.19 4.45 2.60
N ILE A 172 -5.45 4.83 2.68
CA ILE A 172 -6.25 4.83 3.91
C ILE A 172 -7.41 3.87 3.69
N ASN A 173 -7.53 2.89 4.58
CA ASN A 173 -8.69 2.03 4.65
C ASN A 173 -9.68 2.62 5.65
N HIS A 174 -10.94 2.76 5.25
CA HIS A 174 -11.98 3.32 6.09
C HIS A 174 -13.35 2.79 5.69
N GLY A 175 -14.34 2.98 6.54
CA GLY A 175 -15.68 2.49 6.28
C GLY A 175 -16.67 2.73 7.43
N VAL A 176 -17.84 2.14 7.27
CA VAL A 176 -18.94 2.20 8.24
C VAL A 176 -19.59 0.83 8.43
N THR A 177 -19.91 0.47 9.66
CA THR A 177 -20.63 -0.73 10.09
C THR A 177 -21.78 -0.31 11.01
N GLU A 178 -22.57 -1.28 11.46
CA GLU A 178 -23.53 -1.08 12.55
C GLU A 178 -22.89 -0.63 13.86
N GLU A 179 -21.62 -0.99 14.08
CA GLU A 179 -20.90 -0.67 15.31
C GLU A 179 -20.29 0.72 15.27
N GLY A 180 -20.03 1.27 14.08
CA GLY A 180 -19.37 2.57 14.01
C GLY A 180 -18.67 2.90 12.72
N TYR A 181 -17.76 3.87 12.84
CA TYR A 181 -16.84 4.29 11.77
C TYR A 181 -15.41 3.89 12.12
N TRP A 182 -14.62 3.47 11.13
CA TRP A 182 -13.19 3.23 11.30
C TRP A 182 -12.38 3.86 10.18
N LEU A 183 -11.20 4.35 10.51
CA LEU A 183 -10.25 4.86 9.55
C LEU A 183 -8.84 4.56 10.01
N SER A 184 -8.06 3.97 9.10
CA SER A 184 -6.69 3.56 9.37
C SER A 184 -5.82 3.73 8.14
N LEU A 185 -4.57 4.13 8.35
CA LEU A 185 -3.52 3.97 7.34
C LEU A 185 -3.35 2.49 7.04
N TRP A 186 -3.64 2.14 5.80
CA TRP A 186 -3.33 0.83 5.24
C TRP A 186 -1.88 0.77 4.77
N ALA A 187 -1.44 1.77 4.00
CA ALA A 187 -0.09 1.74 3.45
C ALA A 187 0.48 3.13 3.14
N HIS A 188 1.80 3.26 3.27
CA HIS A 188 2.57 4.42 2.84
C HIS A 188 3.58 3.98 1.80
N TYR A 189 3.46 4.52 0.59
CA TYR A 189 4.40 4.35 -0.51
C TYR A 189 5.13 5.65 -0.81
N LYS A 190 6.25 5.54 -1.50
CA LYS A 190 6.94 6.67 -2.12
C LYS A 190 7.41 6.28 -3.51
N ILE A 191 7.37 7.23 -4.44
CA ILE A 191 8.00 7.04 -5.75
C ILE A 191 9.51 7.15 -5.60
N ASP A 192 10.24 6.11 -5.99
CA ASP A 192 11.68 6.22 -6.24
C ASP A 192 11.87 6.74 -7.69
N PRO A 193 12.24 8.01 -7.90
CA PRO A 193 12.35 8.57 -9.24
C PRO A 193 13.52 7.99 -10.04
N GLN A 194 14.50 7.34 -9.40
CA GLN A 194 15.62 6.71 -10.07
C GLN A 194 15.25 5.31 -10.56
N LYS A 195 14.58 4.53 -9.71
CA LYS A 195 14.13 3.16 -10.04
C LYS A 195 12.79 3.12 -10.78
N LEU A 196 12.06 4.24 -10.77
CA LEU A 196 10.74 4.40 -11.36
C LEU A 196 9.77 3.31 -10.91
N LYS A 197 9.57 3.23 -9.59
CA LYS A 197 8.62 2.32 -8.97
C LYS A 197 8.02 2.92 -7.71
N PHE A 198 6.86 2.42 -7.32
CA PHE A 198 6.27 2.64 -6.02
C PHE A 198 6.97 1.73 -5.00
N GLU A 199 7.69 2.33 -4.06
CA GLU A 199 8.31 1.62 -2.94
C GLU A 199 7.44 1.78 -1.70
N ALA A 200 6.92 0.67 -1.15
CA ALA A 200 6.29 0.68 0.16
C ALA A 200 7.33 1.05 1.23
N ILE A 201 6.94 1.94 2.12
CA ILE A 201 7.67 2.32 3.33
C ILE A 201 7.05 1.57 4.51
N THR A 202 5.72 1.54 4.57
CA THR A 202 4.97 0.85 5.62
C THR A 202 3.68 0.27 5.05
N VAL A 203 3.32 -0.93 5.50
CA VAL A 203 1.96 -1.47 5.38
C VAL A 203 1.48 -1.86 6.76
N LYS A 204 0.22 -1.59 7.07
CA LYS A 204 -0.37 -1.82 8.39
C LYS A 204 -1.81 -2.28 8.26
N THR A 205 -2.14 -3.30 9.04
CA THR A 205 -3.49 -3.83 9.27
C THR A 205 -3.79 -3.74 10.78
N SER A 206 -4.92 -4.30 11.21
CA SER A 206 -5.22 -4.50 12.63
C SER A 206 -4.26 -5.50 13.29
N GLY A 207 -3.87 -6.57 12.58
CA GLY A 207 -3.02 -7.65 13.09
C GLY A 207 -1.52 -7.45 12.90
N GLU A 208 -1.11 -6.66 11.90
CA GLU A 208 0.27 -6.64 11.43
C GLU A 208 0.76 -5.23 11.05
N GLN A 209 2.08 -5.06 11.09
CA GLN A 209 2.77 -3.93 10.49
C GLN A 209 4.08 -4.37 9.86
N ILE A 210 4.29 -4.00 8.61
CA ILE A 210 5.54 -4.17 7.89
C ILE A 210 6.20 -2.81 7.73
N ASN A 211 7.46 -2.70 8.17
CA ASN A 211 8.32 -1.57 7.86
C ASN A 211 9.40 -2.04 6.89
N PHE A 212 9.35 -1.55 5.65
CA PHE A 212 10.29 -1.96 4.62
C PHE A 212 11.69 -1.39 4.91
N PRO A 213 12.76 -2.13 4.53
CA PRO A 213 12.72 -3.35 3.71
C PRO A 213 12.61 -4.68 4.48
N ASP A 214 12.76 -4.71 5.81
CA ASP A 214 13.06 -5.96 6.52
C ASP A 214 12.57 -6.05 7.97
N ASN A 215 11.33 -5.60 8.23
CA ASN A 215 10.76 -5.68 9.57
C ASN A 215 9.25 -5.95 9.55
N LEU A 216 8.88 -7.22 9.78
CA LEU A 216 7.52 -7.66 10.07
C LEU A 216 7.26 -7.66 11.58
N VAL A 217 6.24 -6.93 11.99
CA VAL A 217 5.68 -6.93 13.34
C VAL A 217 4.28 -7.53 13.28
N VAL A 218 4.05 -8.57 14.06
CA VAL A 218 2.71 -9.14 14.26
C VAL A 218 2.27 -8.77 15.67
N PHE A 219 1.13 -8.10 15.77
CA PHE A 219 0.56 -7.67 17.04
C PHE A 219 -0.05 -8.87 17.76
N ALA A 220 -0.14 -8.77 19.09
CA ALA A 220 -0.74 -9.84 19.87
C ALA A 220 -2.22 -9.96 19.49
N ASN A 221 -2.61 -11.13 18.98
CA ASN A 221 -4.00 -11.44 18.74
C ASN A 221 -4.69 -11.69 20.08
N ALA A 222 -5.76 -10.95 20.37
CA ALA A 222 -6.58 -11.17 21.56
C ALA A 222 -7.26 -12.55 21.52
N ASP A 223 -7.53 -13.06 20.31
CA ASP A 223 -8.18 -14.34 20.04
C ASP A 223 -7.18 -15.47 19.76
N TYR A 224 -5.99 -15.42 20.38
CA TYR A 224 -5.02 -16.51 20.27
C TYR A 224 -5.64 -17.83 20.73
N ASP A 225 -5.99 -18.69 19.79
CA ASP A 225 -6.46 -20.04 20.07
C ASP A 225 -5.30 -21.03 20.03
N LYS A 226 -5.03 -21.65 21.18
CA LYS A 226 -4.01 -22.69 21.28
C LYS A 226 -4.42 -23.98 20.55
N ASN A 227 -5.73 -24.24 20.42
CA ASN A 227 -6.24 -25.46 19.83
C ASN A 227 -6.08 -25.46 18.30
N SER A 228 -6.34 -24.33 17.64
CA SER A 228 -6.05 -24.14 16.20
C SER A 228 -4.59 -24.40 15.88
N VAL A 229 -3.67 -23.88 16.71
CA VAL A 229 -2.23 -24.16 16.58
C VAL A 229 -1.94 -25.65 16.69
N GLN A 230 -2.54 -26.34 17.66
CA GLN A 230 -2.31 -27.78 17.84
C GLN A 230 -2.84 -28.64 16.68
N GLN A 231 -3.93 -28.23 16.04
CA GLN A 231 -4.43 -28.90 14.85
C GLN A 231 -3.45 -28.74 13.69
N CYS A 232 -2.99 -27.53 13.45
CA CYS A 232 -2.01 -27.23 12.41
C CYS A 232 -0.64 -27.89 12.62
N LEU A 233 -0.22 -28.11 13.87
CA LEU A 233 0.99 -28.89 14.18
C LEU A 233 0.85 -30.38 13.83
N LYS A 234 -0.38 -30.91 13.72
CA LYS A 234 -0.64 -32.30 13.33
C LYS A 234 -0.83 -32.46 11.82
N GLU A 235 -1.24 -31.40 11.13
CA GLU A 235 -1.57 -31.40 9.70
C GLU A 235 -0.56 -30.54 8.92
N GLU A 236 0.68 -31.03 8.81
CA GLU A 236 1.82 -30.31 8.24
C GLU A 236 1.62 -29.82 6.78
N PHE A 237 0.65 -30.39 6.05
CA PHE A 237 0.34 -30.05 4.66
C PHE A 237 -0.94 -29.24 4.47
N ASN A 238 -1.61 -28.81 5.55
CA ASN A 238 -2.81 -27.99 5.42
C ASN A 238 -2.44 -26.53 5.17
N ASN A 239 -2.81 -26.01 4.00
CA ASN A 239 -2.54 -24.63 3.58
C ASN A 239 -3.29 -23.58 4.42
N GLU A 240 -4.30 -24.00 5.21
CA GLU A 240 -5.01 -23.16 6.17
C GLU A 240 -4.16 -22.83 7.41
N CYS A 241 -2.98 -23.46 7.55
CA CYS A 241 -2.08 -23.29 8.70
C CYS A 241 -1.01 -22.20 8.52
N HIS A 242 -1.25 -21.25 7.62
CA HIS A 242 -0.35 -20.13 7.36
C HIS A 242 -0.96 -18.80 7.84
N ASP A 243 -1.25 -18.72 9.14
CA ASP A 243 -1.82 -17.54 9.77
C ASP A 243 -0.88 -16.89 10.81
N GLY A 244 -1.31 -15.75 11.36
CA GLY A 244 -0.58 -15.01 12.39
C GLY A 244 -0.42 -15.76 13.73
N ASN A 245 -1.32 -16.69 14.07
CA ASN A 245 -1.24 -17.50 15.29
C ASN A 245 -0.12 -18.54 15.18
N ILE A 246 -0.06 -19.27 14.06
CA ILE A 246 1.00 -20.25 13.77
C ILE A 246 2.36 -19.58 13.70
N TYR A 247 2.44 -18.44 12.99
CA TYR A 247 3.65 -17.62 12.98
C TYR A 247 4.10 -17.25 14.39
N THR A 248 3.19 -16.75 15.23
CA THR A 248 3.50 -16.34 16.61
C THR A 248 4.01 -17.50 17.45
N TYR A 249 3.45 -18.69 17.29
CA TYR A 249 3.92 -19.91 17.95
C TYR A 249 5.39 -20.22 17.60
N TYR A 250 5.71 -20.37 16.32
CA TYR A 250 7.07 -20.70 15.89
C TYR A 250 8.09 -19.60 16.21
N LEU A 251 7.68 -18.33 16.12
CA LEU A 251 8.51 -17.20 16.51
C LEU A 251 8.91 -17.29 18.00
N ASN A 252 7.98 -17.67 18.87
CA ASN A 252 8.24 -17.84 20.30
C ASN A 252 9.16 -19.04 20.59
N GLU A 253 8.96 -20.18 19.92
CA GLU A 253 9.84 -21.33 20.08
C GLU A 253 11.28 -21.03 19.61
N ILE A 254 11.44 -20.31 18.50
CA ILE A 254 12.76 -19.85 18.03
C ILE A 254 13.42 -18.90 19.04
N LYS A 255 12.69 -17.91 19.57
CA LYS A 255 13.23 -16.98 20.58
C LYS A 255 13.76 -17.75 21.80
N LYS A 256 12.96 -18.70 22.30
CA LYS A 256 13.31 -19.56 23.44
C LYS A 256 14.54 -20.42 23.16
N ASN A 257 14.56 -21.14 22.05
CA ASN A 257 15.67 -22.03 21.69
C ASN A 257 16.95 -21.27 21.34
N THR A 258 16.85 -20.11 20.70
CA THR A 258 18.01 -19.25 20.45
C THR A 258 18.61 -18.75 21.76
N ALA A 259 17.78 -18.33 22.73
CA ALA A 259 18.27 -17.91 24.05
C ALA A 259 18.99 -19.04 24.79
N LEU A 260 18.49 -20.28 24.69
CA LEU A 260 19.18 -21.47 25.21
C LEU A 260 20.51 -21.72 24.51
N LEU A 261 20.53 -21.61 23.18
CA LEU A 261 21.74 -21.78 22.37
C LEU A 261 22.80 -20.74 22.74
N VAL A 262 22.45 -19.46 22.86
CA VAL A 262 23.38 -18.39 23.29
C VAL A 262 23.99 -18.70 24.65
N LYS A 263 23.19 -19.19 25.61
CA LYS A 263 23.67 -19.57 26.94
C LYS A 263 24.63 -20.77 26.90
N LYS A 264 24.35 -21.78 26.06
CA LYS A 264 25.11 -23.04 26.03
C LYS A 264 26.30 -23.04 25.08
N SER A 265 26.27 -22.29 23.99
CA SER A 265 27.19 -22.45 22.84
C SER A 265 28.03 -21.22 22.49
N GLN A 266 28.01 -20.16 23.31
CA GLN A 266 28.65 -18.87 23.01
C GLN A 266 28.19 -18.23 21.69
N ALA A 267 27.02 -18.60 21.16
CA ALA A 267 26.44 -17.91 20.01
C ALA A 267 26.27 -16.40 20.30
N PRO A 268 26.32 -15.52 19.27
CA PRO A 268 26.17 -14.08 19.46
C PRO A 268 24.87 -13.73 20.19
N LYS A 269 24.91 -12.78 21.13
CA LYS A 269 23.73 -12.34 21.90
C LYS A 269 22.58 -11.85 21.01
N ASN A 270 22.90 -11.38 19.80
CA ASN A 270 21.94 -10.87 18.81
C ASN A 270 21.57 -11.92 17.73
N ALA A 271 21.88 -13.21 17.93
CA ALA A 271 21.64 -14.26 16.93
C ALA A 271 20.20 -14.27 16.41
N PHE A 272 19.21 -14.16 17.30
CA PHE A 272 17.80 -14.13 16.92
C PHE A 272 17.47 -12.92 16.01
N SER A 273 17.93 -11.72 16.40
CA SER A 273 17.65 -10.49 15.64
C SER A 273 18.29 -10.52 14.25
N LEU A 274 19.51 -11.06 14.12
CA LEU A 274 20.18 -11.21 12.83
C LEU A 274 19.46 -12.20 11.92
N PHE A 275 19.03 -13.35 12.48
CA PHE A 275 18.25 -14.34 11.76
C PHE A 275 16.91 -13.75 11.29
N LYS A 276 16.13 -13.14 12.20
CA LYS A 276 14.82 -12.57 11.86
C LYS A 276 14.95 -11.53 10.76
N LYS A 277 15.84 -10.55 10.91
CA LYS A 277 16.07 -9.54 9.86
C LYS A 277 16.41 -10.14 8.49
N LYS A 278 17.16 -11.25 8.45
CA LYS A 278 17.45 -11.97 7.20
C LYS A 278 16.21 -12.66 6.63
N LEU A 279 15.42 -13.31 7.49
CA LEU A 279 14.18 -13.96 7.11
C LEU A 279 13.16 -12.97 6.56
N ASP A 280 12.91 -11.87 7.28
CA ASP A 280 12.01 -10.78 6.85
C ASP A 280 12.40 -10.29 5.48
N ARG A 281 13.69 -9.99 5.27
CA ARG A 281 14.18 -9.53 3.97
C ARG A 281 13.95 -10.53 2.84
N SER A 282 13.99 -11.83 3.13
CA SER A 282 13.75 -12.87 2.12
C SER A 282 12.27 -13.12 1.85
N CYS A 283 11.39 -12.91 2.83
CA CYS A 283 9.96 -13.18 2.71
C CYS A 283 9.14 -11.97 2.30
N LEU A 284 9.57 -10.76 2.68
CA LEU A 284 8.87 -9.52 2.37
C LEU A 284 9.00 -9.19 0.88
N THR A 285 7.92 -9.45 0.15
CA THR A 285 7.70 -8.92 -1.20
C THR A 285 6.90 -7.62 -1.11
N MET A 286 6.83 -6.86 -2.21
CA MET A 286 6.09 -5.60 -2.26
C MET A 286 4.58 -5.88 -2.23
N PRO A 287 3.85 -5.52 -1.15
CA PRO A 287 2.41 -5.69 -1.09
C PRO A 287 1.76 -4.78 -2.13
N ARG A 288 0.68 -5.27 -2.74
CA ARG A 288 -0.19 -4.51 -3.62
C ARG A 288 -1.62 -4.83 -3.24
N PHE A 289 -2.50 -3.84 -3.26
CA PHE A 289 -3.92 -4.07 -3.01
C PHE A 289 -4.51 -4.82 -4.21
N ASP A 290 -5.07 -6.00 -3.94
CA ASP A 290 -5.73 -6.85 -4.94
C ASP A 290 -7.23 -6.85 -4.68
N TYR A 291 -7.96 -6.04 -5.45
CA TYR A 291 -9.40 -5.87 -5.31
C TYR A 291 -10.20 -7.11 -5.73
N ILE A 292 -9.64 -7.98 -6.57
CA ILE A 292 -10.32 -9.22 -7.03
C ILE A 292 -10.49 -10.18 -5.86
N LYS A 293 -9.55 -10.15 -4.92
CA LYS A 293 -9.57 -10.98 -3.73
C LYS A 293 -10.27 -10.28 -2.54
N GLY A 294 -10.80 -9.08 -2.75
CA GLY A 294 -11.61 -8.33 -1.80
C GLY A 294 -10.89 -7.85 -0.53
N ASP A 295 -9.61 -8.19 -0.34
CA ASP A 295 -8.88 -7.94 0.90
C ASP A 295 -7.36 -8.06 0.71
N PRO A 296 -6.50 -7.34 1.48
CA PRO A 296 -5.07 -7.66 1.61
C PRO A 296 -4.72 -9.09 2.09
N PHE A 297 -5.67 -9.92 2.57
CA PHE A 297 -5.46 -11.30 3.03
C PHE A 297 -4.48 -12.18 2.21
N PRO A 298 -4.52 -12.18 0.87
CA PRO A 298 -3.67 -13.08 0.07
C PRO A 298 -2.18 -12.82 0.27
N TYR A 299 -1.79 -11.54 0.40
CA TYR A 299 -0.40 -11.17 0.62
C TYR A 299 0.11 -11.67 1.97
N PHE A 300 -0.69 -11.51 3.04
CA PHE A 300 -0.28 -11.92 4.38
C PHE A 300 -0.21 -13.43 4.53
N ASN A 301 -1.09 -14.19 3.88
CA ASN A 301 -1.00 -15.66 3.87
C ASN A 301 0.31 -16.15 3.23
N ASP A 302 0.69 -15.59 2.09
CA ASP A 302 1.96 -15.93 1.42
C ASP A 302 3.18 -15.54 2.28
N LEU A 303 3.12 -14.36 2.90
CA LEU A 303 4.15 -13.88 3.83
C LEU A 303 4.29 -14.82 5.03
N TYR A 304 3.17 -15.21 5.64
CA TYR A 304 3.16 -16.13 6.78
C TYR A 304 3.70 -17.49 6.41
N SER A 305 3.32 -18.02 5.25
CA SER A 305 3.86 -19.29 4.75
C SER A 305 5.39 -19.24 4.65
N CYS A 306 5.97 -18.21 4.04
CA CYS A 306 7.42 -18.05 3.93
C CYS A 306 8.10 -17.92 5.30
N GLU A 307 7.55 -17.07 6.18
CA GLU A 307 8.10 -16.83 7.52
C GLU A 307 8.06 -18.08 8.39
N ILE A 308 6.94 -18.81 8.39
CA ILE A 308 6.76 -20.06 9.15
C ILE A 308 7.77 -21.11 8.69
N GLU A 309 7.95 -21.30 7.39
CA GLU A 309 8.93 -22.26 6.86
C GLU A 309 10.36 -21.90 7.24
N GLY A 310 10.73 -20.61 7.14
CA GLY A 310 12.04 -20.15 7.59
C GLY A 310 12.27 -20.34 9.09
N LEU A 311 11.24 -20.11 9.92
CA LEU A 311 11.28 -20.36 11.35
C LEU A 311 11.45 -21.86 11.66
N LYS A 312 10.70 -22.74 10.98
CA LYS A 312 10.84 -24.20 11.15
C LYS A 312 12.26 -24.68 10.83
N GLN A 313 12.83 -24.22 9.71
CA GLN A 313 14.20 -24.59 9.30
C GLN A 313 15.25 -24.15 10.31
N GLU A 314 15.13 -22.92 10.83
CA GLU A 314 16.04 -22.41 11.85
C GLU A 314 15.89 -23.16 13.17
N LEU A 315 14.68 -23.62 13.51
CA LEU A 315 14.42 -24.36 14.74
C LEU A 315 15.16 -25.70 14.70
N ILE A 316 15.00 -26.44 13.60
CA ILE A 316 15.72 -27.70 13.34
C ILE A 316 17.24 -27.49 13.44
N ARG A 317 17.75 -26.39 12.89
CA ARG A 317 19.18 -26.05 12.97
C ARG A 317 19.63 -25.82 14.40
N ILE A 318 18.89 -25.00 15.17
CA ILE A 318 19.21 -24.68 16.57
C ILE A 318 19.16 -25.94 17.43
N GLU A 319 18.15 -26.80 17.25
CA GLU A 319 18.00 -28.06 17.98
C GLU A 319 19.17 -29.00 17.72
N LYS A 320 19.60 -29.14 16.45
CA LYS A 320 20.80 -29.91 16.09
C LYS A 320 22.06 -29.35 16.75
N GLU A 321 22.24 -28.03 16.80
CA GLU A 321 23.38 -27.41 17.49
C GLU A 321 23.33 -27.61 19.01
N LEU A 322 22.13 -27.56 19.61
CA LEU A 322 21.94 -27.81 21.03
C LEU A 322 22.22 -29.27 21.43
N ALA A 323 21.97 -30.23 20.53
CA ALA A 323 22.20 -31.65 20.74
C ALA A 323 23.67 -32.09 20.56
N LYS A 324 24.53 -31.25 19.99
CA LYS A 324 25.97 -31.53 19.83
C LYS A 324 26.77 -31.43 21.14
N LYS A 325 26.13 -31.18 22.27
CA LYS A 325 26.73 -31.01 23.60
C LYS A 325 26.04 -31.89 24.63
#